data_AF-A0A4Q5Y6F0-F1
#
_entry.id   AF-A0A4Q5Y6F0-F1
#
_cell.length_a   1.000
_cell.length_b   1.000
_cell.length_c   1.000
_cell.angle_alpha   90.00
_cell.angle_beta   90.00
_cell.angle_gamma   90.00
#
_symmetry.space_group_name_H-M   'P 1'
#
loop_
_entity.id
_entity.type
_entity.pdbx_description
1 polymer ?
#
loop_
_entity_poly.entity_id
_entity_poly.type
_entity_poly.pdbx_seq_one_letter_code
_entity_poly.pdbx_strand_id
1 'polypeptide(L)'
;MKKVTLLLCFLCTVLSSIAQVPVRGVVQNAKGVPVEAAAVMVKGTNVGAQSDLRGVFNIPAKPGDVLVISAVGYVTQNVTVGTDGSLTVSLVDSDSQMEGVVVIGYQKITRKKTTAAISSISGKEIENLPAASFDQLLQGRLSGVNVQNFSGQPGATPTVSVRGNSLVSRDFDNDGFNVINQPLYVVDGVPQPTETYTSPNTGTGTNFLAGINPNDIESIDVLKDASASAIYGSRAANGVILITTKKGRSGAPRVTIVAYTGITQRPELRDVTLGTVERRQKMEILQRQLLYPN
;
A
#
# COMPACT_ATOMS: atom_id res chain seq x y z
N MET A 1 -23.38 -72.32 -11.35
CA MET A 1 -22.13 -72.14 -10.56
C MET A 1 -21.36 -70.85 -10.90
N LYS A 2 -21.26 -70.42 -12.17
CA LYS A 2 -20.54 -69.18 -12.57
C LYS A 2 -21.11 -67.84 -12.03
N LYS A 3 -22.41 -67.77 -11.75
CA LYS A 3 -23.06 -66.54 -11.22
C LYS A 3 -22.78 -66.30 -9.73
N VAL A 4 -22.51 -67.35 -8.95
CA VAL A 4 -22.24 -67.26 -7.50
C VAL A 4 -20.80 -66.82 -7.26
N THR A 5 -19.86 -67.26 -8.10
CA THR A 5 -18.44 -66.86 -8.04
C THR A 5 -18.23 -65.39 -8.40
N LEU A 6 -19.01 -64.84 -9.33
CA LEU A 6 -18.93 -63.42 -9.70
C LEU A 6 -19.46 -62.49 -8.59
N LEU A 7 -20.52 -62.90 -7.89
CA LEU A 7 -21.10 -62.16 -6.77
C LEU A 7 -20.15 -62.13 -5.55
N LEU A 8 -19.45 -63.23 -5.29
CA LEU A 8 -18.47 -63.33 -4.21
C LEU A 8 -17.21 -62.48 -4.49
N CYS A 9 -16.80 -62.39 -5.76
CA CYS A 9 -15.66 -61.56 -6.16
C CYS A 9 -15.98 -60.05 -6.08
N PHE A 10 -17.22 -59.67 -6.44
CA PHE A 10 -17.69 -58.29 -6.27
C PHE A 10 -17.78 -57.90 -4.78
N LEU A 11 -18.21 -58.82 -3.91
CA LEU A 11 -18.27 -58.59 -2.46
C LEU A 11 -16.87 -58.41 -1.83
N CYS A 12 -15.86 -59.11 -2.33
CA CYS A 12 -14.45 -58.94 -1.92
C CYS A 12 -13.83 -57.61 -2.37
N THR A 13 -14.24 -57.06 -3.51
CA THR A 13 -13.76 -55.74 -3.96
C THR A 13 -14.33 -54.59 -3.15
N VAL A 14 -15.53 -54.71 -2.57
CA VAL A 14 -16.11 -53.66 -1.70
C VAL A 14 -15.43 -53.61 -0.33
N LEU A 15 -14.89 -54.74 0.16
CA LEU A 15 -14.15 -54.82 1.42
C LEU A 15 -12.73 -54.24 1.34
N SER A 16 -12.24 -53.90 0.14
CA SER A 16 -10.91 -53.31 -0.07
C SER A 16 -10.93 -51.77 -0.08
N SER A 17 -12.06 -51.13 0.21
CA SER A 17 -12.11 -49.70 0.49
C SER A 17 -11.51 -49.44 1.88
N ILE A 18 -10.18 -49.43 1.93
CA ILE A 18 -9.36 -49.12 3.11
C ILE A 18 -9.92 -47.85 3.75
N ALA A 19 -10.46 -48.00 4.96
CA ALA A 19 -10.79 -46.89 5.84
C ALA A 19 -9.52 -46.06 6.03
N GLN A 20 -9.50 -44.81 5.56
CA GLN A 20 -8.48 -43.85 5.93
C GLN A 20 -8.60 -43.67 7.45
N VAL A 21 -7.66 -44.25 8.21
CA VAL A 21 -7.58 -44.05 9.65
C VAL A 21 -7.35 -42.56 9.86
N PRO A 22 -8.32 -41.83 10.44
CA PRO A 22 -8.17 -40.40 10.58
C PRO A 22 -7.16 -40.11 11.69
N VAL A 23 -6.21 -39.22 11.41
CA VAL A 23 -5.22 -38.77 12.36
C VAL A 23 -5.89 -37.78 13.30
N ARG A 24 -5.85 -38.08 14.60
CA ARG A 24 -6.32 -37.17 15.64
C ARG A 24 -5.14 -36.43 16.24
N GLY A 25 -5.30 -35.14 16.47
CA GLY A 25 -4.25 -34.37 17.11
C GLY A 25 -4.78 -33.20 17.91
N VAL A 26 -3.89 -32.60 18.70
CA VAL A 26 -4.16 -31.41 19.51
C VAL A 26 -3.17 -30.32 19.13
N VAL A 27 -3.69 -29.13 18.83
CA VAL A 27 -2.92 -27.91 18.61
C VAL A 27 -2.94 -27.10 19.90
N GLN A 28 -1.76 -26.83 20.43
CA GLN A 28 -1.55 -26.02 21.62
C GLN A 28 -0.48 -24.97 21.35
N ASN A 29 -0.42 -23.92 22.17
CA ASN A 29 0.68 -22.96 22.11
C ASN A 29 1.85 -23.38 23.02
N ALA A 30 2.94 -22.61 23.00
CA ALA A 30 4.11 -22.84 23.85
C ALA A 30 3.81 -22.84 25.37
N LYS A 31 2.67 -22.28 25.80
CA LYS A 31 2.21 -22.25 27.20
C LYS A 31 1.23 -23.39 27.54
N GLY A 32 1.00 -24.32 26.61
CA GLY A 32 0.09 -25.45 26.80
C GLY A 32 -1.40 -25.09 26.70
N VAL A 33 -1.74 -23.89 26.22
CA VAL A 33 -3.13 -23.48 25.99
C VAL A 33 -3.58 -24.00 24.62
N PRO A 34 -4.75 -24.67 24.50
CA PRO A 34 -5.26 -25.12 23.21
C PRO A 34 -5.53 -23.94 22.27
N VAL A 35 -5.19 -24.12 20.99
CA VAL A 35 -5.42 -23.12 19.94
C VAL A 35 -6.70 -23.47 19.19
N GLU A 36 -7.73 -22.66 19.41
CA GLU A 36 -9.01 -22.79 18.73
C GLU A 36 -8.90 -22.35 17.26
N ALA A 37 -9.75 -22.92 16.40
CA ALA A 37 -9.92 -22.51 15.01
C ALA A 37 -8.65 -22.54 14.13
N ALA A 38 -7.62 -23.30 14.51
CA ALA A 38 -6.42 -23.51 13.70
C ALA A 38 -6.75 -24.31 12.44
N ALA A 39 -6.30 -23.84 11.28
CA ALA A 39 -6.44 -24.54 10.02
C ALA A 39 -5.34 -25.59 9.87
N VAL A 40 -5.72 -26.84 9.61
CA VAL A 40 -4.82 -27.99 9.41
C VAL A 40 -5.02 -28.51 7.99
N MET A 41 -3.97 -28.57 7.19
CA MET A 41 -4.07 -29.00 5.78
C MET A 41 -2.97 -30.01 5.44
N VAL A 42 -3.29 -31.05 4.68
CA VAL A 42 -2.28 -31.98 4.16
C VAL A 42 -1.57 -31.33 2.97
N LYS A 43 -0.26 -31.13 3.07
CA LYS A 43 0.56 -30.44 2.09
C LYS A 43 0.43 -31.08 0.70
N GLY A 44 0.05 -30.28 -0.29
CA GLY A 44 -0.10 -30.71 -1.68
C GLY A 44 -1.47 -31.32 -2.02
N THR A 45 -2.42 -31.30 -1.08
CA THR A 45 -3.80 -31.76 -1.32
C THR A 45 -4.82 -30.71 -0.87
N ASN A 46 -6.09 -30.87 -1.28
CA ASN A 46 -7.21 -30.06 -0.78
C ASN A 46 -7.85 -30.64 0.50
N VAL A 47 -7.20 -31.61 1.14
CA VAL A 47 -7.70 -32.22 2.38
C VAL A 47 -7.28 -31.35 3.55
N GLY A 48 -8.27 -30.78 4.24
CA GLY A 48 -8.06 -29.94 5.41
C GLY A 48 -9.12 -30.16 6.48
N ALA A 49 -8.80 -29.76 7.69
CA ALA A 49 -9.67 -29.77 8.87
C ALA A 49 -9.38 -28.51 9.71
N GLN A 50 -10.26 -28.22 10.66
CA GLN A 50 -10.10 -27.13 11.61
C GLN A 50 -10.08 -27.68 13.04
N SER A 51 -9.30 -27.07 13.93
CA SER A 51 -9.33 -27.41 15.36
C SER A 51 -10.58 -26.88 16.06
N ASP A 52 -11.08 -27.65 17.03
CA ASP A 52 -12.23 -27.26 17.88
C ASP A 52 -11.83 -26.32 19.03
N LEU A 53 -12.79 -26.00 19.92
CA LEU A 53 -12.59 -25.18 21.12
C LEU A 53 -11.56 -25.77 22.12
N ARG A 54 -11.22 -27.05 21.98
CA ARG A 54 -10.22 -27.74 22.81
C ARG A 54 -8.90 -27.94 22.05
N GLY A 55 -8.76 -27.32 20.88
CA GLY A 55 -7.60 -27.45 20.00
C GLY A 55 -7.50 -28.81 19.32
N VAL A 56 -8.52 -29.67 19.40
CA VAL A 56 -8.51 -31.01 18.82
C VAL A 56 -8.89 -30.94 17.35
N PHE A 57 -8.15 -31.63 16.49
CA PHE A 57 -8.47 -31.79 15.07
C PHE A 57 -8.50 -33.25 14.67
N ASN A 58 -9.26 -33.55 13.61
CA ASN A 58 -9.36 -34.88 13.03
C ASN A 58 -9.27 -34.77 11.51
N ILE A 59 -8.23 -35.35 10.90
CA ILE A 59 -7.97 -35.21 9.47
C ILE A 59 -7.61 -36.58 8.85
N PRO A 60 -8.19 -36.95 7.69
CA PRO A 60 -7.77 -38.15 6.99
C PRO A 60 -6.39 -37.90 6.34
N ALA A 61 -5.34 -38.40 6.98
CA ALA A 61 -3.96 -38.29 6.50
C ALA A 61 -3.24 -39.64 6.68
N LYS A 62 -2.23 -39.91 5.84
CA LYS A 62 -1.43 -41.13 5.91
C LYS A 62 -0.14 -40.89 6.70
N PRO A 63 0.43 -41.92 7.35
CA PRO A 63 1.78 -41.83 7.89
C PRO A 63 2.77 -41.40 6.80
N GLY A 64 3.58 -40.38 7.08
CA GLY A 64 4.50 -39.76 6.12
C GLY A 64 3.98 -38.50 5.42
N ASP A 65 2.68 -38.19 5.50
CA ASP A 65 2.13 -36.93 4.99
C ASP A 65 2.59 -35.75 5.86
N VAL A 66 2.78 -34.58 5.26
CA VAL A 66 3.13 -33.34 5.98
C VAL A 66 1.89 -32.49 6.20
N LEU A 67 1.54 -32.23 7.45
CA LEU A 67 0.47 -31.30 7.83
C LEU A 67 1.02 -29.88 7.93
N VAL A 68 0.35 -28.95 7.28
CA VAL A 68 0.56 -27.50 7.38
C VAL A 68 -0.49 -26.96 8.35
N ILE A 69 -0.04 -26.41 9.47
CA ILE A 69 -0.92 -25.88 10.52
C ILE A 69 -0.71 -24.37 10.62
N SER A 70 -1.80 -23.61 10.47
CA SER A 70 -1.80 -22.16 10.53
C SER A 70 -2.93 -21.64 11.40
N ALA A 71 -2.61 -20.68 12.28
CA ALA A 71 -3.58 -19.97 13.10
C ALA A 71 -3.25 -18.48 13.14
N VAL A 72 -4.25 -17.63 13.38
CA VAL A 72 -4.06 -16.18 13.49
C VAL A 72 -3.17 -15.89 14.70
N GLY A 73 -2.08 -15.14 14.48
CA GLY A 73 -1.11 -14.82 15.54
C GLY A 73 -0.04 -15.90 15.77
N TYR A 74 0.05 -16.93 14.92
CA TYR A 74 1.00 -18.05 15.05
C TYR A 74 1.81 -18.28 13.78
N VAL A 75 3.06 -18.74 13.93
CA VAL A 75 3.90 -19.11 12.79
C VAL A 75 3.38 -20.43 12.19
N THR A 76 3.24 -20.47 10.87
CA THR A 76 2.83 -21.70 10.16
C THR A 76 3.86 -22.80 10.39
N GLN A 77 3.43 -23.93 10.93
CA GLN A 77 4.28 -25.09 11.17
C GLN A 77 3.95 -26.23 10.22
N ASN A 78 5.00 -26.93 9.78
CA ASN A 78 4.90 -28.14 9.00
C ASN A 78 5.28 -29.33 9.90
N VAL A 79 4.36 -30.27 10.08
CA VAL A 79 4.56 -31.44 10.95
C VAL A 79 4.27 -32.72 10.17
N THR A 80 5.20 -33.66 10.18
CA THR A 80 5.02 -34.96 9.51
C THR A 80 4.18 -35.89 10.38
N VAL A 81 3.20 -36.56 9.77
CA VAL A 81 2.36 -37.56 10.45
C VAL A 81 3.19 -38.82 10.74
N GLY A 82 3.30 -39.19 12.01
CA GLY A 82 3.92 -40.43 12.45
C GLY A 82 3.04 -41.67 12.27
N THR A 83 3.53 -42.83 12.70
CA THR A 83 2.78 -44.11 12.66
C THR A 83 1.68 -44.21 13.70
N ASP A 84 1.74 -43.40 14.76
CA ASP A 84 0.96 -43.62 15.99
C ASP A 84 -0.42 -42.94 15.99
N GLY A 85 -0.84 -42.35 14.87
CA GLY A 85 -2.19 -41.79 14.66
C GLY A 85 -2.61 -40.63 15.58
N SER A 86 -1.75 -40.27 16.55
CA SER A 86 -1.91 -39.18 17.51
C SER A 86 -0.78 -38.16 17.32
N LEU A 87 -1.13 -36.87 17.24
CA LEU A 87 -0.17 -35.79 17.02
C LEU A 87 -0.42 -34.61 17.96
N THR A 88 0.59 -34.21 18.72
CA THR A 88 0.55 -32.97 19.50
C THR A 88 1.44 -31.94 18.83
N VAL A 89 0.86 -30.80 18.44
CA VAL A 89 1.58 -29.72 17.77
C VAL A 89 1.58 -28.48 18.65
N SER A 90 2.79 -27.99 18.94
CA SER A 90 2.99 -26.76 19.72
C SER A 90 3.30 -25.61 18.77
N LEU A 91 2.33 -24.72 18.56
CA LEU A 91 2.51 -23.52 17.76
C LEU A 91 3.34 -22.48 18.50
N VAL A 92 4.25 -21.87 17.75
CA VAL A 92 5.06 -20.74 18.22
C VAL A 92 4.31 -19.45 17.89
N ASP A 93 4.15 -18.59 18.89
CA ASP A 93 3.54 -17.26 18.71
C ASP A 93 4.28 -16.53 17.59
N SER A 94 3.53 -16.03 16.61
CA SER A 94 4.07 -15.15 15.59
C SER A 94 4.12 -13.76 16.18
N ASP A 95 5.31 -13.39 16.67
CA ASP A 95 5.63 -12.00 17.05
C ASP A 95 5.78 -11.09 15.80
N SER A 96 5.11 -11.43 14.68
CA SER A 96 5.04 -10.59 13.49
C SER A 96 4.02 -9.47 13.70
N GLN A 97 4.30 -8.60 14.68
CA GLN A 97 3.95 -7.20 14.47
C GLN A 97 4.63 -6.81 13.15
N MET A 98 3.85 -6.42 12.15
CA MET A 98 4.37 -5.94 10.87
C MET A 98 5.47 -4.91 11.14
N GLU A 99 6.72 -5.33 11.00
CA GLU A 99 7.86 -4.43 11.14
C GLU A 99 7.83 -3.50 9.94
N GLY A 100 7.25 -2.32 10.13
CA GLY A 100 7.42 -1.22 9.19
C GLY A 100 8.91 -0.90 9.12
N VAL A 101 9.55 -1.32 8.04
CA VAL A 101 10.89 -0.88 7.69
C VAL A 101 10.75 0.51 7.11
N VAL A 102 11.45 1.47 7.70
CA VAL A 102 11.52 2.85 7.22
C VAL A 102 12.90 3.05 6.62
N VAL A 103 12.96 3.70 5.46
CA VAL A 103 14.24 4.06 4.85
C VAL A 103 14.68 5.39 5.44
N ILE A 104 15.89 5.44 6.02
CA ILE A 104 16.52 6.67 6.46
C ILE A 104 17.82 6.82 5.68
N GLY A 105 17.84 7.72 4.70
CA GLY A 105 19.00 7.85 3.83
C GLY A 105 19.25 6.55 3.06
N TYR A 106 20.45 5.99 3.25
CA TYR A 106 20.88 4.73 2.66
C TYR A 106 20.61 3.50 3.53
N GLN A 107 20.12 3.68 4.77
CA GLN A 107 19.93 2.60 5.73
C GLN A 107 18.46 2.26 5.92
N LYS A 108 18.15 0.95 5.94
CA LYS A 108 16.83 0.43 6.31
C LYS A 108 16.82 0.18 7.81
N ILE A 109 16.02 0.92 8.56
CA ILE A 109 15.86 0.69 10.00
C ILE A 109 14.40 0.43 10.35
N THR A 110 14.18 -0.50 11.28
CA THR A 110 12.83 -0.80 11.78
C THR A 110 12.30 0.40 12.55
N ARG A 111 11.03 0.79 12.31
CA ARG A 111 10.36 1.93 12.97
C ARG A 111 10.51 1.94 14.49
N LYS A 112 10.57 0.78 15.14
CA LYS A 112 10.72 0.66 16.60
C LYS A 112 12.10 1.11 17.13
N LYS A 113 13.12 1.13 16.28
CA LYS A 113 14.52 1.44 16.65
C LYS A 113 14.93 2.89 16.34
N THR A 114 14.05 3.67 15.71
CA THR A 114 14.35 5.07 15.37
C THR A 114 13.86 6.02 16.47
N THR A 115 14.69 6.98 16.85
CA THR A 115 14.32 8.09 17.74
C THR A 115 13.83 9.32 16.97
N ALA A 116 13.87 9.28 15.63
CA ALA A 116 13.47 10.40 14.79
C ALA A 116 11.97 10.41 14.49
N ALA A 117 11.37 11.60 14.37
CA ALA A 117 9.98 11.77 13.95
C ALA A 117 9.83 11.52 12.46
N ILE A 118 9.26 10.37 12.12
CA ILE A 118 9.00 9.94 10.75
C ILE A 118 7.51 9.64 10.61
N SER A 119 6.91 10.14 9.53
CA SER A 119 5.57 9.75 9.11
C SER A 119 5.68 8.94 7.83
N SER A 120 5.00 7.81 7.77
CA SER A 120 5.11 6.86 6.68
C SER A 120 3.71 6.50 6.19
N ILE A 121 3.54 6.43 4.88
CA ILE A 121 2.33 5.93 4.22
C ILE A 121 2.71 4.74 3.35
N SER A 122 1.94 3.67 3.46
CA SER A 122 2.18 2.47 2.66
C SER A 122 1.63 2.65 1.24
N GLY A 123 2.28 2.03 0.26
CA GLY A 123 1.81 2.02 -1.13
C GLY A 123 0.38 1.48 -1.28
N LYS A 124 -0.06 0.59 -0.38
CA LYS A 124 -1.42 0.06 -0.35
C LYS A 124 -2.50 1.09 -0.04
N GLU A 125 -2.14 2.16 0.69
CA GLU A 125 -3.10 3.21 1.03
C GLU A 125 -3.32 4.16 -0.15
N ILE A 126 -2.33 4.29 -1.03
CA ILE A 126 -2.33 5.21 -2.17
C ILE A 126 -2.55 4.51 -3.52
N GLU A 127 -2.43 3.19 -3.59
CA GLU A 127 -2.69 2.43 -4.83
C GLU A 127 -4.17 2.55 -5.22
N ASN A 128 -4.42 2.53 -6.53
CA ASN A 128 -5.76 2.62 -7.13
C ASN A 128 -6.55 3.90 -6.80
N LEU A 129 -5.91 4.93 -6.24
CA LEU A 129 -6.57 6.22 -6.05
C LEU A 129 -6.47 7.07 -7.33
N PRO A 130 -7.60 7.61 -7.82
CA PRO A 130 -7.58 8.50 -8.97
C PRO A 130 -7.02 9.87 -8.54
N ALA A 131 -5.73 10.09 -8.77
CA ALA A 131 -5.09 11.39 -8.61
C ALA A 131 -4.16 11.67 -9.79
N ALA A 132 -3.99 12.94 -10.11
CA ALA A 132 -3.09 13.36 -11.18
C ALA A 132 -1.61 13.17 -10.82
N SER A 133 -1.30 13.15 -9.52
CA SER A 133 0.04 12.96 -8.99
C SER A 133 -0.02 12.48 -7.53
N PHE A 134 0.99 11.74 -7.07
CA PHE A 134 0.97 11.13 -5.73
C PHE A 134 1.14 12.15 -4.59
N ASP A 135 1.75 13.30 -4.86
CA ASP A 135 1.92 14.41 -3.92
C ASP A 135 0.56 14.98 -3.44
N GLN A 136 -0.44 15.00 -4.30
CA GLN A 136 -1.83 15.32 -3.94
C GLN A 136 -2.41 14.27 -2.97
N LEU A 137 -2.04 13.00 -3.14
CA LEU A 137 -2.51 11.92 -2.27
C LEU A 137 -1.94 12.01 -0.85
N LEU A 138 -0.84 12.75 -0.65
CA LEU A 138 -0.27 12.98 0.69
C LEU A 138 -1.14 13.91 1.54
N GLN A 139 -2.03 14.68 0.91
CA GLN A 139 -2.86 15.67 1.59
C GLN A 139 -3.74 15.00 2.66
N GLY A 140 -3.57 15.44 3.91
CA GLY A 140 -4.35 14.95 5.05
C GLY A 140 -4.01 13.52 5.52
N ARG A 141 -3.07 12.83 4.87
CA ARG A 141 -2.68 11.46 5.25
C ARG A 141 -1.43 11.38 6.12
N LEU A 142 -0.60 12.43 6.09
CA LEU A 142 0.64 12.49 6.85
C LEU A 142 0.58 13.62 7.88
N SER A 143 0.87 13.29 9.13
CA SER A 143 0.87 14.28 10.22
C SER A 143 2.05 15.25 10.09
N GLY A 144 1.76 16.54 10.18
CA GLY A 144 2.76 17.60 10.03
C GLY A 144 3.23 17.81 8.60
N VAL A 145 2.50 17.29 7.60
CA VAL A 145 2.69 17.62 6.19
C VAL A 145 1.49 18.43 5.73
N ASN A 146 1.74 19.62 5.20
CA ASN A 146 0.72 20.47 4.62
C ASN A 146 0.91 20.50 3.10
N VAL A 147 -0.12 20.07 2.38
CA VAL A 147 -0.15 20.06 0.91
C VAL A 147 -1.19 21.09 0.48
N GLN A 148 -0.74 22.15 -0.18
CA GLN A 148 -1.59 23.20 -0.71
C GLN A 148 -1.63 23.11 -2.23
N ASN A 149 -2.81 22.87 -2.77
CA ASN A 149 -3.02 22.91 -4.20
C ASN A 149 -3.64 24.25 -4.61
N PHE A 150 -2.91 25.05 -5.36
CA PHE A 150 -3.35 26.37 -5.84
C PHE A 150 -4.04 26.31 -7.20
N SER A 151 -4.04 25.14 -7.88
CA SER A 151 -4.60 24.98 -9.22
C SER A 151 -5.42 23.70 -9.34
N GLY A 152 -6.56 23.79 -10.03
CA GLY A 152 -7.35 22.62 -10.43
C GLY A 152 -6.81 21.90 -11.68
N GLN A 153 -5.71 22.38 -12.26
CA GLN A 153 -5.11 21.77 -13.44
C GLN A 153 -4.51 20.40 -13.10
N PRO A 154 -4.86 19.33 -13.84
CA PRO A 154 -4.21 18.03 -13.68
C PRO A 154 -2.69 18.12 -13.86
N GLY A 155 -1.95 17.58 -12.89
CA GLY A 155 -0.49 17.56 -12.90
C GLY A 155 0.17 18.91 -12.61
N ALA A 156 -0.56 19.90 -12.10
CA ALA A 156 0.03 21.06 -11.44
C ALA A 156 0.77 20.63 -10.16
N THR A 157 1.92 21.24 -9.89
CA THR A 157 2.71 20.95 -8.68
C THR A 157 2.05 21.60 -7.46
N PRO A 158 1.62 20.81 -6.46
CA PRO A 158 1.16 21.36 -5.20
C PRO A 158 2.36 21.88 -4.38
N THR A 159 2.11 22.88 -3.56
CA THR A 159 3.09 23.34 -2.58
C THR A 159 3.03 22.43 -1.36
N VAL A 160 4.10 21.69 -1.11
CA VAL A 160 4.23 20.81 0.06
C VAL A 160 5.16 21.47 1.07
N SER A 161 4.75 21.51 2.33
CA SER A 161 5.59 21.94 3.46
C SER A 161 5.53 20.93 4.59
N VAL A 162 6.66 20.71 5.26
CA VAL A 162 6.79 19.78 6.38
C VAL A 162 7.04 20.59 7.65
N ARG A 163 6.16 20.47 8.64
CA ARG A 163 6.15 21.25 9.89
C ARG A 163 6.04 22.77 9.71
N GLY A 164 5.35 23.19 8.66
CA GLY A 164 5.09 24.60 8.38
C GLY A 164 6.21 25.28 7.61
N ASN A 165 6.12 26.60 7.52
CA ASN A 165 7.05 27.42 6.74
C ASN A 165 8.20 27.88 7.67
N SER A 166 9.41 27.38 7.43
CA SER A 166 10.65 27.74 8.16
C SER A 166 11.34 29.02 7.63
N LEU A 167 10.88 29.52 6.48
CA LEU A 167 11.48 30.63 5.75
C LEU A 167 10.47 31.78 5.75
N VAL A 168 10.90 32.91 6.29
CA VAL A 168 10.18 34.17 6.17
C VAL A 168 10.77 34.88 4.96
N SER A 169 9.91 35.37 4.05
CA SER A 169 10.37 36.21 2.95
C SER A 169 11.19 37.36 3.51
N ARG A 170 12.47 37.44 3.12
CA ARG A 170 13.37 38.50 3.58
C ARG A 170 13.36 39.72 2.63
N ASP A 171 12.67 39.59 1.50
CA ASP A 171 12.64 40.58 0.44
C ASP A 171 11.33 41.38 0.51
N PHE A 172 11.46 42.68 0.78
CA PHE A 172 10.38 43.68 0.71
C PHE A 172 10.19 44.25 -0.71
N ASP A 173 11.12 43.95 -1.62
CA ASP A 173 11.04 44.30 -3.03
C ASP A 173 10.37 43.17 -3.81
N ASN A 174 9.42 43.54 -4.66
CA ASN A 174 8.35 42.74 -5.24
C ASN A 174 8.75 41.56 -6.18
N ASP A 175 9.94 40.96 -6.01
CA ASP A 175 10.45 39.84 -6.82
C ASP A 175 10.55 38.51 -6.02
N GLY A 176 10.40 38.56 -4.69
CA GLY A 176 10.60 37.43 -3.77
C GLY A 176 9.32 36.78 -3.21
N PHE A 177 8.15 36.94 -3.84
CA PHE A 177 6.86 36.51 -3.26
C PHE A 177 6.67 34.97 -3.13
N ASN A 178 7.65 34.18 -3.57
CA ASN A 178 7.59 32.72 -3.51
C ASN A 178 8.88 32.16 -2.92
N VAL A 179 9.17 32.44 -1.64
CA VAL A 179 10.12 31.61 -0.90
C VAL A 179 9.46 30.26 -0.66
N ILE A 180 9.56 29.38 -1.67
CA ILE A 180 8.90 28.08 -1.65
C ILE A 180 9.67 27.17 -0.71
N ASN A 181 9.04 26.86 0.42
CA ASN A 181 9.60 25.99 1.42
C ASN A 181 9.30 24.51 1.12
N GLN A 182 9.85 24.04 0.00
CA GLN A 182 9.70 22.67 -0.45
C GLN A 182 10.66 21.73 0.29
N PRO A 183 10.20 20.55 0.72
CA PRO A 183 11.08 19.52 1.22
C PRO A 183 11.93 18.93 0.09
N LEU A 184 13.03 18.28 0.44
CA LEU A 184 13.81 17.51 -0.52
C LEU A 184 13.08 16.22 -0.87
N TYR A 185 12.83 15.98 -2.15
CA TYR A 185 12.31 14.70 -2.63
C TYR A 185 13.45 13.76 -2.97
N VAL A 186 13.38 12.52 -2.49
CA VAL A 186 14.36 11.49 -2.77
C VAL A 186 13.64 10.26 -3.28
N VAL A 187 13.92 9.85 -4.52
CA VAL A 187 13.31 8.69 -5.15
C VAL A 187 14.36 7.59 -5.21
N ASP A 188 14.10 6.45 -4.55
CA ASP A 188 15.00 5.30 -4.48
C ASP A 188 16.45 5.64 -4.07
N GLY A 189 16.61 6.65 -3.21
CA GLY A 189 17.91 7.13 -2.71
C GLY A 189 18.57 8.20 -3.58
N VAL A 190 17.96 8.58 -4.71
CA VAL A 190 18.44 9.67 -5.58
C VAL A 190 17.68 10.97 -5.27
N PRO A 191 18.35 12.00 -4.72
CA PRO A 191 17.73 13.30 -4.51
C PRO A 191 17.32 13.93 -5.84
N GLN A 192 16.07 14.37 -5.92
CA GLN A 192 15.57 15.09 -7.08
C GLN A 192 15.90 16.58 -6.93
N PRO A 193 16.30 17.27 -8.02
CA PRO A 193 16.50 18.70 -7.98
C PRO A 193 15.19 19.41 -7.63
N THR A 194 15.23 20.30 -6.65
CA THR A 194 14.11 21.18 -6.27
C THR A 194 13.87 22.28 -7.31
N GLU A 195 14.88 22.55 -8.14
CA GLU A 195 14.81 23.53 -9.20
C GLU A 195 13.97 22.98 -10.36
N THR A 196 13.05 23.80 -10.85
CA THR A 196 12.09 23.62 -11.96
C THR A 196 12.77 23.32 -13.31
N TYR A 197 13.74 22.40 -13.36
CA TYR A 197 14.28 21.83 -14.57
C TYR A 197 13.55 20.51 -14.84
N THR A 198 12.32 20.63 -15.32
CA THR A 198 11.72 19.58 -16.12
C THR A 198 12.44 19.59 -17.47
N SER A 199 13.25 18.56 -17.73
CA SER A 199 13.70 18.29 -19.09
C SER A 199 12.47 18.27 -20.01
N PRO A 200 12.50 18.89 -21.21
CA PRO A 200 11.39 18.76 -22.14
C PRO A 200 11.15 17.26 -22.35
N ASN A 201 9.94 16.78 -22.02
CA ASN A 201 9.47 15.39 -22.03
C ASN A 201 9.48 14.58 -20.72
N THR A 202 9.77 15.17 -19.53
CA THR A 202 9.59 14.48 -18.24
C THR A 202 8.50 15.16 -17.39
N GLY A 203 7.30 14.57 -17.35
CA GLY A 203 6.14 15.07 -16.60
C GLY A 203 5.26 16.08 -17.36
N THR A 204 4.43 16.83 -16.64
CA THR A 204 3.53 17.87 -17.21
C THR A 204 4.26 19.18 -17.56
N GLY A 205 5.59 19.23 -17.46
CA GLY A 205 6.38 20.45 -17.56
C GLY A 205 6.37 21.30 -16.29
N THR A 206 5.36 21.16 -15.43
CA THR A 206 5.26 21.85 -14.13
C THR A 206 5.66 20.96 -12.95
N ASN A 207 5.35 19.65 -13.02
CA ASN A 207 5.57 18.70 -11.93
C ASN A 207 6.42 17.49 -12.38
N PHE A 208 7.64 17.37 -11.87
CA PHE A 208 8.50 16.20 -12.14
C PHE A 208 8.02 14.94 -11.39
N LEU A 209 7.30 15.10 -10.27
CA LEU A 209 6.75 14.00 -9.47
C LEU A 209 5.49 13.39 -10.09
N ALA A 210 4.78 14.13 -10.95
CA ALA A 210 3.63 13.62 -11.69
C ALA A 210 3.99 12.50 -12.70
N GLY A 211 5.28 12.36 -13.05
CA GLY A 211 5.75 11.23 -13.86
C GLY A 211 5.81 9.90 -13.12
N ILE A 212 5.71 9.90 -11.79
CA ILE A 212 5.75 8.67 -10.98
C ILE A 212 4.33 8.16 -10.78
N ASN A 213 4.06 6.96 -11.27
CA ASN A 213 2.77 6.30 -11.07
C ASN A 213 2.61 5.91 -9.59
N PRO A 214 1.51 6.31 -8.91
CA PRO A 214 1.26 5.91 -7.52
C PRO A 214 1.26 4.39 -7.31
N ASN A 215 0.88 3.61 -8.33
CA ASN A 215 0.85 2.15 -8.25
C ASN A 215 2.25 1.52 -8.20
N ASP A 216 3.29 2.25 -8.60
CA ASP A 216 4.69 1.79 -8.55
C ASP A 216 5.35 2.13 -7.21
N ILE A 217 4.67 2.86 -6.33
CA ILE A 217 5.20 3.26 -5.01
C ILE A 217 4.99 2.13 -3.99
N GLU A 218 6.06 1.72 -3.32
CA GLU A 218 6.02 0.76 -2.21
C GLU A 218 5.75 1.46 -0.88
N SER A 219 6.44 2.57 -0.60
CA SER A 219 6.23 3.39 0.59
C SER A 219 6.68 4.83 0.36
N ILE A 220 6.06 5.75 1.11
CA ILE A 220 6.51 7.15 1.19
C ILE A 220 6.79 7.46 2.65
N ASP A 221 8.04 7.83 2.95
CA ASP A 221 8.52 8.13 4.29
C ASP A 221 8.92 9.60 4.37
N VAL A 222 8.34 10.35 5.30
CA VAL A 222 8.61 11.77 5.52
C VAL A 222 9.41 11.95 6.79
N LEU A 223 10.66 12.40 6.62
CA LEU A 223 11.58 12.74 7.70
C LEU A 223 11.31 14.19 8.12
N LYS A 224 10.80 14.36 9.34
CA LYS A 224 10.35 15.65 9.86
C LYS A 224 11.39 16.32 10.78
N ASP A 225 12.31 15.53 11.34
CA ASP A 225 13.34 15.99 12.26
C ASP A 225 14.70 16.15 11.58
N ALA A 226 15.47 17.10 12.11
CA ALA A 226 16.85 17.36 11.71
C ALA A 226 17.77 16.13 11.84
N SER A 227 17.52 15.24 12.81
CA SER A 227 18.34 14.03 13.02
C SER A 227 18.22 13.03 11.88
N ALA A 228 17.02 12.87 11.31
CA ALA A 228 16.79 11.99 10.17
C ALA A 228 17.11 12.68 8.84
N SER A 229 16.88 13.99 8.73
CA SER A 229 17.14 14.75 7.51
C SER A 229 18.63 15.09 7.31
N ALA A 230 19.43 15.16 8.38
CA ALA A 230 20.87 15.50 8.34
C ALA A 230 21.70 14.64 7.36
N ILE A 231 21.28 13.41 7.06
CA ILE A 231 21.96 12.55 6.08
C ILE A 231 22.01 13.19 4.69
N TYR A 232 20.99 13.99 4.35
CA TYR A 232 20.88 14.67 3.06
C TYR A 232 21.43 16.11 3.08
N GLY A 233 22.05 16.52 4.19
CA GLY A 233 22.75 17.80 4.32
C GLY A 233 21.84 19.04 4.39
N SER A 234 22.36 20.19 3.99
CA SER A 234 21.67 21.49 4.08
C SER A 234 20.36 21.56 3.29
N ARG A 235 20.25 20.80 2.19
CA ARG A 235 19.03 20.68 1.37
C ARG A 235 17.85 20.06 2.13
N ALA A 236 18.13 19.40 3.24
CA ALA A 236 17.17 18.68 4.07
C ALA A 236 16.63 19.51 5.24
N ALA A 237 16.96 20.80 5.29
CA ALA A 237 16.54 21.73 6.36
C ALA A 237 15.03 21.82 6.52
N ASN A 238 14.28 21.64 5.42
CA ASN A 238 12.81 21.72 5.37
C ASN A 238 12.12 20.35 5.39
N GLY A 239 12.86 19.31 5.78
CA GLY A 239 12.41 17.93 5.77
C GLY A 239 12.73 17.20 4.46
N VAL A 240 12.56 15.88 4.49
CA VAL A 240 12.84 15.01 3.34
C VAL A 240 11.65 14.07 3.13
N ILE A 241 11.21 13.95 1.88
CA ILE A 241 10.21 12.98 1.45
C ILE A 241 10.93 11.90 0.66
N LEU A 242 11.02 10.71 1.23
CA LEU A 242 11.61 9.53 0.60
C LEU A 242 10.50 8.71 -0.05
N ILE A 243 10.70 8.37 -1.31
CA ILE A 243 9.79 7.57 -2.11
C ILE A 243 10.55 6.31 -2.46
N THR A 244 10.03 5.16 -2.03
CA THR A 244 10.57 3.85 -2.37
C THR A 244 9.66 3.21 -3.41
N THR A 245 10.21 2.79 -4.54
CA THR A 245 9.43 2.10 -5.60
C THR A 245 9.38 0.59 -5.37
N LYS A 246 8.34 -0.05 -5.89
CA LYS A 246 8.14 -1.50 -5.86
C LYS A 246 9.25 -2.18 -6.66
N LYS A 247 10.02 -3.05 -6.00
CA LYS A 247 11.05 -3.87 -6.64
C LYS A 247 10.54 -5.28 -6.92
N GLY A 248 11.11 -5.92 -7.95
CA GLY A 248 10.83 -7.32 -8.26
C GLY A 248 11.10 -8.23 -7.05
N ARG A 249 10.15 -9.11 -6.74
CA ARG A 249 10.26 -10.08 -5.65
C ARG A 249 10.57 -11.46 -6.22
N SER A 250 11.43 -12.22 -5.53
CA SER A 250 11.70 -13.61 -5.90
C SER A 250 10.44 -14.46 -5.69
N GLY A 251 10.10 -15.29 -6.67
CA GLY A 251 8.91 -16.14 -6.65
C GLY A 251 8.19 -16.20 -8.00
N ALA A 252 6.96 -16.74 -7.99
CA ALA A 252 6.13 -16.83 -9.18
C ALA A 252 5.77 -15.43 -9.72
N PRO A 253 5.76 -15.22 -11.05
CA PRO A 253 5.41 -13.94 -11.64
C PRO A 253 3.98 -13.57 -11.26
N ARG A 254 3.80 -12.34 -10.77
CA ARG A 254 2.48 -11.74 -10.51
C ARG A 254 2.26 -10.59 -11.47
N VAL A 255 1.15 -10.66 -12.21
CA VAL A 255 0.73 -9.60 -13.13
C VAL A 255 -0.54 -8.99 -12.56
N THR A 256 -0.50 -7.69 -12.30
CA THR A 256 -1.65 -6.92 -11.84
C THR A 256 -2.02 -5.91 -12.92
N ILE A 257 -3.26 -5.95 -13.38
CA ILE A 257 -3.79 -4.99 -14.36
C ILE A 257 -4.78 -4.10 -13.60
N VAL A 258 -4.53 -2.79 -13.65
CA VAL A 258 -5.41 -1.77 -13.07
C VAL A 258 -5.89 -0.88 -14.21
N ALA A 259 -7.20 -0.71 -14.31
CA ALA A 259 -7.82 0.21 -15.25
C ALA A 259 -8.84 1.07 -14.50
N TYR A 260 -8.78 2.38 -14.69
CA TYR A 260 -9.74 3.32 -14.16
C TYR A 260 -10.11 4.35 -15.23
N THR A 261 -11.31 4.90 -15.13
CA THR A 261 -11.81 5.96 -16.02
C THR A 261 -12.50 7.02 -15.16
N GLY A 262 -12.37 8.28 -15.57
CA GLY A 262 -12.92 9.42 -14.85
C GLY A 262 -13.14 10.59 -15.79
N ILE A 263 -14.16 11.39 -15.52
CA ILE A 263 -14.49 12.59 -16.27
C ILE A 263 -14.33 13.77 -15.32
N THR A 264 -13.41 14.68 -15.62
CA THR A 264 -13.24 15.94 -14.88
C THR A 264 -13.95 17.04 -15.64
N GLN A 265 -15.06 17.55 -15.08
CA GLN A 265 -15.74 18.71 -15.63
C GLN A 265 -15.09 19.99 -15.11
N ARG A 266 -14.97 21.01 -15.97
CA ARG A 266 -14.52 22.33 -15.54
C ARG A 266 -15.55 22.88 -14.54
N PRO A 267 -15.12 23.34 -13.35
CA PRO A 267 -16.05 23.99 -12.42
C PRO A 267 -16.63 25.26 -13.06
N GLU A 268 -17.92 25.49 -12.82
CA GLU A 268 -18.59 26.72 -13.23
C GLU A 268 -17.94 27.88 -12.47
N LEU A 269 -17.30 28.78 -13.20
CA LEU A 269 -16.68 29.96 -12.60
C LEU A 269 -17.81 30.88 -12.14
N ARG A 270 -17.69 31.42 -10.92
CA ARG A 270 -18.68 32.38 -10.43
C ARG A 270 -18.71 33.58 -11.38
N ASP A 271 -19.90 33.96 -11.81
CA ASP A 271 -20.09 35.15 -12.60
C ASP A 271 -19.57 36.36 -11.83
N VAL A 272 -18.48 36.93 -12.34
CA VAL A 272 -17.97 38.21 -11.88
C VAL A 272 -18.62 39.29 -12.74
N THR A 273 -19.27 40.26 -12.10
CA THR A 273 -19.90 41.40 -12.79
C THR A 273 -18.87 42.30 -13.48
N LEU A 274 -17.57 42.10 -13.22
CA LEU A 274 -16.47 42.91 -13.72
C LEU A 274 -15.76 42.25 -14.91
N GLY A 275 -15.20 43.06 -15.80
CA GLY A 275 -14.34 42.60 -16.89
C GLY A 275 -15.14 42.08 -18.11
N THR A 276 -15.09 40.77 -18.39
CA THR A 276 -15.68 40.21 -19.61
C THR A 276 -17.20 40.30 -19.63
N VAL A 277 -17.85 40.13 -18.49
CA VAL A 277 -19.32 40.24 -18.36
C VAL A 277 -19.78 41.69 -18.50
N GLU A 278 -19.08 42.63 -17.86
CA GLU A 278 -19.31 44.07 -18.01
C GLU A 278 -19.15 44.52 -19.46
N ARG A 279 -18.08 44.08 -20.13
CA ARG A 279 -17.87 44.37 -21.55
C ARG A 279 -19.00 43.80 -22.40
N ARG A 280 -19.46 42.58 -22.11
CA ARG A 280 -20.58 41.95 -22.84
C ARG A 280 -21.88 42.71 -22.64
N GLN A 281 -22.22 43.10 -21.41
CA GLN A 281 -23.40 43.93 -21.12
C GLN A 281 -23.32 45.29 -21.77
N LYS A 282 -22.16 45.95 -21.73
CA LYS A 282 -21.94 47.24 -22.40
C LYS A 282 -22.12 47.12 -23.91
N MET A 283 -21.56 46.06 -24.52
CA MET A 283 -21.74 45.78 -25.94
C MET A 283 -23.20 45.46 -26.28
N GLU A 284 -23.92 44.74 -25.42
CA GLU A 284 -25.34 44.45 -25.60
C GLU A 284 -26.20 45.73 -25.54
N ILE A 285 -25.93 46.63 -24.59
CA ILE A 285 -26.60 47.94 -24.50
C ILE A 285 -26.32 48.76 -25.76
N LEU A 286 -25.07 48.81 -26.22
CA LEU A 286 -24.68 49.52 -27.44
C LEU A 286 -25.38 48.94 -28.67
N GLN A 287 -25.44 47.61 -28.81
CA GLN A 287 -26.13 46.96 -29.92
C GLN A 287 -27.63 47.23 -29.89
N ARG A 288 -28.26 47.22 -28.71
CA ARG A 288 -29.68 47.55 -28.53
C ARG A 288 -29.99 49.02 -28.84
N GLN A 289 -29.05 49.93 -28.58
CA GLN A 289 -29.20 51.35 -28.90
C GLN A 289 -28.90 51.68 -30.37
N LEU A 290 -28.02 50.90 -31.02
CA LEU A 290 -27.68 51.05 -32.44
C LEU A 290 -28.75 50.47 -33.37
N LEU A 291 -29.51 49.49 -32.92
CA LEU A 291 -30.70 49.00 -33.60
C LEU A 291 -31.89 49.90 -33.28
N TYR A 292 -31.96 51.07 -33.94
CA TYR A 292 -33.23 51.78 -34.07
C TYR A 292 -34.18 50.90 -34.89
N PRO A 293 -35.40 50.61 -34.41
CA PRO A 293 -36.42 50.00 -35.26
C PRO A 293 -36.77 51.03 -36.34
N ASN A 294 -36.54 50.67 -37.61
CA ASN A 294 -37.24 51.30 -38.74
C ASN A 294 -38.71 50.89 -38.71
#